data_AF-A0A517TPH4-F1
#
_entry.id   AF-A0A517TPH4-F1
#
_cell.length_a   1.000
_cell.length_b   1.000
_cell.length_c   1.000
_cell.angle_alpha   90.00
_cell.angle_beta   90.00
_cell.angle_gamma   90.00
#
_symmetry.space_group_name_H-M   'P 1'
#
loop_
_entity.id
_entity.type
_entity.pdbx_description
1 polymer ?
#
loop_
_entity_poly.entity_id
_entity_poly.type
_entity_poly.pdbx_seq_one_letter_code
_entity_poly.pdbx_strand_id
1 'polypeptide(L)'
;MFNDSRLLINATAYCDRNGTGLLKEAKLGHGTDGAVWATAHGTAVKAFELATTYSRELAAYQRLAELRLRRLHGHYIPHLLNFDDELLVIEMTIVRPPFLLDFGKAYVDRPPPYWDDSQLVANARAEWAELFGERWPDVAALLGALQETGVYYVDPRPGNIHFG
;
A
#
# COMPACT_ATOMS: atom_id res chain seq x y z
N MET A 1 15.92 -3.92 15.71
CA MET A 1 14.89 -3.69 16.75
C MET A 1 13.90 -2.71 16.15
N PHE A 2 12.73 -3.16 15.73
CA PHE A 2 11.67 -2.27 15.22
C PHE A 2 11.21 -1.38 16.36
N ASN A 3 11.10 -0.07 16.15
CA ASN A 3 10.69 0.86 17.20
C ASN A 3 9.19 1.10 17.09
N ASP A 4 8.40 0.03 17.27
CA ASP A 4 6.94 0.05 17.30
C ASP A 4 6.40 1.19 18.18
N SER A 5 7.15 1.58 19.22
CA SER A 5 6.84 2.73 20.08
C SER A 5 6.74 4.06 19.31
N ARG A 6 7.64 4.36 18.36
CA ARG A 6 7.59 5.60 17.58
C ARG A 6 6.40 5.61 16.62
N LEU A 7 6.19 4.51 15.90
CA LEU A 7 5.08 4.39 14.95
C LEU A 7 3.73 4.54 15.68
N LEU A 8 3.60 3.93 16.85
CA LEU A 8 2.41 4.05 17.69
C LEU A 8 2.21 5.48 18.20
N ILE A 9 3.28 6.18 18.61
CA ILE A 9 3.23 7.59 19.01
C ILE A 9 2.74 8.45 17.86
N ASN A 10 3.29 8.30 16.66
CA ASN A 10 2.91 9.10 15.49
C ASN A 10 1.46 8.83 15.08
N ALA A 11 1.05 7.55 15.03
CA ALA A 11 -0.33 7.19 14.72
C ALA A 11 -1.32 7.74 15.76
N THR A 12 -0.95 7.69 17.06
CA THR A 12 -1.78 8.26 18.14
C THR A 12 -1.89 9.77 18.01
N ALA A 13 -0.76 10.47 17.83
CA ALA A 13 -0.72 11.92 17.67
C ALA A 13 -1.53 12.37 16.44
N TYR A 14 -1.45 11.63 15.34
CA TYR A 14 -2.28 11.88 14.16
C TYR A 14 -3.77 11.75 14.48
N CYS A 15 -4.18 10.67 15.15
CA CYS A 15 -5.57 10.46 15.53
C CYS A 15 -6.08 11.57 16.46
N ASP A 16 -5.29 11.97 17.45
CA ASP A 16 -5.62 13.05 18.39
C ASP A 16 -5.82 14.39 17.65
N ARG A 17 -4.93 14.73 16.70
CA ARG A 17 -5.02 15.94 15.84
C ARG A 17 -6.29 15.95 14.99
N ASN A 18 -6.78 14.79 14.57
CA ASN A 18 -7.89 14.64 13.65
C ASN A 18 -9.21 14.25 14.34
N GLY A 19 -9.26 14.29 15.67
CA GLY A 19 -10.47 14.01 16.45
C GLY A 19 -11.00 12.57 16.30
N THR A 20 -10.10 11.61 16.09
CA THR A 20 -10.42 10.17 16.04
C THR A 20 -9.62 9.40 17.09
N GLY A 21 -10.00 8.16 17.37
CA GLY A 21 -9.29 7.28 18.30
C GLY A 21 -8.48 6.22 17.55
N LEU A 22 -7.21 6.05 17.91
CA LEU A 22 -6.42 4.90 17.46
C LEU A 22 -6.83 3.64 18.22
N LEU A 23 -7.28 2.60 17.53
CA LEU A 23 -7.59 1.31 18.15
C LEU A 23 -6.30 0.50 18.29
N LYS A 24 -5.55 0.75 19.36
CA LYS A 24 -4.19 0.20 19.58
C LYS A 24 -4.13 -1.33 19.49
N GLU A 25 -5.14 -2.01 20.03
CA GLU A 25 -5.26 -3.48 20.01
C GLU A 25 -5.69 -4.02 18.64
N ALA A 26 -6.20 -3.16 17.75
CA ALA A 26 -6.63 -3.53 16.40
C ALA A 26 -5.52 -3.23 15.37
N LYS A 27 -4.33 -3.80 15.60
CA LYS A 27 -3.22 -3.76 14.64
C LYS A 27 -3.60 -4.62 13.43
N LEU A 28 -3.75 -3.98 12.27
CA LEU A 28 -4.16 -4.63 11.02
C LEU A 28 -2.98 -5.23 10.26
N GLY A 29 -1.78 -4.65 10.45
CA GLY A 29 -0.57 -5.10 9.79
C GLY A 29 0.67 -4.45 10.36
N HIS A 30 1.81 -5.12 10.18
CA HIS A 30 3.13 -4.59 10.49
C HIS A 30 4.18 -5.21 9.59
N GLY A 31 5.25 -4.47 9.33
CA GLY A 31 6.35 -4.95 8.52
C GLY A 31 7.53 -3.99 8.56
N THR A 32 8.46 -4.19 7.64
CA THR A 32 9.66 -3.35 7.49
C THR A 32 9.38 -1.90 7.16
N ASP A 33 8.20 -1.64 6.60
CA ASP A 33 7.80 -0.35 6.04
C ASP A 33 7.00 0.52 7.02
N GLY A 34 6.50 -0.07 8.10
CA GLY A 34 5.67 0.60 9.08
C GLY A 34 4.63 -0.33 9.72
N ALA A 35 3.62 0.29 10.31
CA ALA A 35 2.54 -0.42 10.98
C ALA A 35 1.19 0.25 10.72
N VAL A 36 0.14 -0.58 10.68
CA VAL A 36 -1.23 -0.18 10.34
C VAL A 36 -2.16 -0.51 11.49
N TRP A 37 -2.99 0.44 11.87
CA TRP A 37 -4.02 0.27 12.90
C TRP A 37 -5.37 0.73 12.39
N ALA A 38 -6.43 0.11 12.90
CA ALA A 38 -7.77 0.64 12.73
C ALA A 38 -8.00 1.89 13.60
N THR A 39 -8.93 2.75 13.18
CA THR A 39 -9.39 3.89 13.96
C THR A 39 -10.83 3.67 14.43
N ALA A 40 -11.26 4.47 15.42
CA ALA A 40 -12.64 4.50 15.89
C ALA A 40 -13.65 4.93 14.81
N HIS A 41 -13.18 5.60 13.74
CA HIS A 41 -14.01 6.00 12.60
C HIS A 41 -14.15 4.89 11.53
N GLY A 42 -13.61 3.69 11.77
CA GLY A 42 -13.66 2.60 10.79
C GLY A 42 -12.71 2.80 9.61
N THR A 43 -11.69 3.63 9.78
CA THR A 43 -10.60 3.85 8.81
C THR A 43 -9.33 3.11 9.28
N ALA A 44 -8.30 3.11 8.46
CA ALA A 44 -6.98 2.62 8.83
C ALA A 44 -5.95 3.74 8.73
N VAL A 45 -5.04 3.80 9.69
CA VAL A 45 -3.87 4.67 9.66
C VAL A 45 -2.60 3.84 9.58
N LYS A 46 -1.74 4.16 8.62
CA LYS A 46 -0.40 3.59 8.47
C LYS A 46 0.61 4.63 8.88
N ALA A 47 1.42 4.32 9.90
CA ALA A 47 2.59 5.11 10.25
C ALA A 47 3.85 4.45 9.67
N PHE A 48 4.76 5.27 9.15
CA PHE A 48 5.90 4.81 8.38
C PHE A 48 7.22 4.99 9.11
N GLU A 49 8.14 4.03 8.92
CA GLU A 49 9.48 4.15 9.48
C GLU A 49 10.36 5.12 8.67
N LEU A 50 10.18 5.12 7.35
CA LEU A 50 11.02 5.86 6.40
C LEU A 50 10.19 6.83 5.56
N ALA A 51 10.68 8.06 5.43
CA ALA A 51 10.06 9.09 4.60
C ALA A 51 9.97 8.67 3.12
N THR A 52 10.93 7.89 2.62
CA THR A 52 10.93 7.41 1.23
C THR A 52 9.78 6.46 0.94
N THR A 53 9.48 5.52 1.85
CA THR A 53 8.33 4.62 1.72
C THR A 53 7.02 5.39 1.85
N TYR A 54 6.94 6.32 2.82
CA TYR A 54 5.80 7.21 2.99
C TYR A 54 5.48 7.99 1.70
N SER A 55 6.47 8.68 1.13
CA SER A 55 6.28 9.49 -0.08
C SER A 55 5.85 8.66 -1.29
N ARG A 56 6.37 7.44 -1.45
CA ARG A 56 5.96 6.53 -2.53
C ARG A 56 4.52 6.08 -2.39
N GLU A 57 4.14 5.64 -1.20
CA GLU A 57 2.77 5.19 -0.95
C GLU A 57 1.76 6.34 -1.07
N LEU A 58 2.10 7.51 -0.53
CA LEU A 58 1.27 8.70 -0.66
C LEU A 58 1.08 9.10 -2.13
N ALA A 59 2.16 9.14 -2.91
CA ALA A 59 2.09 9.48 -4.34
C ALA A 59 1.21 8.51 -5.13
N ALA A 60 1.32 7.20 -4.85
CA ALA A 60 0.48 6.19 -5.48
C ALA A 60 -1.00 6.42 -5.14
N TYR A 61 -1.32 6.61 -3.85
CA TYR A 61 -2.69 6.88 -3.42
C TYR A 61 -3.25 8.19 -3.99
N GLN A 62 -2.44 9.24 -4.07
CA GLN A 62 -2.83 10.51 -4.71
C GLN A 62 -3.16 10.30 -6.19
N ARG A 63 -2.32 9.59 -6.94
CA ARG A 63 -2.60 9.24 -8.35
C ARG A 63 -3.91 8.48 -8.51
N LEU A 64 -4.15 7.48 -7.68
CA LEU A 64 -5.37 6.67 -7.75
C LEU A 64 -6.62 7.50 -7.37
N ALA A 65 -6.48 8.44 -6.43
CA ALA A 65 -7.54 9.36 -6.04
C ALA A 65 -7.88 10.36 -7.17
N GLU A 66 -6.87 10.91 -7.86
CA GLU A 66 -7.06 11.79 -9.03
C GLU A 66 -7.87 11.10 -10.13
N LEU A 67 -7.58 9.82 -10.37
CA LEU A 67 -8.30 8.98 -11.34
C LEU A 67 -9.65 8.46 -10.81
N ARG A 68 -9.99 8.76 -9.55
CA ARG A 68 -11.18 8.25 -8.84
C ARG A 68 -11.27 6.71 -8.88
N LEU A 69 -10.13 6.04 -8.90
CA LEU A 69 -10.05 4.60 -9.03
C LEU A 69 -10.27 3.94 -7.66
N ARG A 70 -11.39 3.22 -7.53
CA ARG A 70 -11.80 2.51 -6.30
C ARG A 70 -11.64 1.01 -6.37
N ARG A 71 -11.57 0.50 -7.61
CA ARG A 71 -11.53 -0.91 -7.92
C ARG A 71 -10.80 -1.10 -9.25
N LEU A 72 -9.99 -2.14 -9.33
CA LEU A 72 -9.24 -2.48 -10.54
C LEU A 72 -9.22 -4.01 -10.70
N HIS A 73 -9.58 -4.50 -11.88
CA HIS A 73 -9.68 -5.95 -12.15
C HIS A 73 -10.41 -6.72 -11.04
N GLY A 74 -11.51 -6.16 -10.54
CA GLY A 74 -12.30 -6.79 -9.48
C GLY A 74 -11.79 -6.57 -8.05
N HIS A 75 -10.59 -6.04 -7.83
CA HIS A 75 -9.99 -5.83 -6.51
C HIS A 75 -10.27 -4.43 -5.97
N TYR A 76 -10.75 -4.33 -4.73
CA TYR A 76 -10.92 -3.05 -4.04
C TYR A 76 -9.58 -2.46 -3.62
N ILE A 77 -9.45 -1.15 -3.76
CA ILE A 77 -8.25 -0.40 -3.39
C ILE A 77 -8.63 0.54 -2.23
N PRO A 78 -7.83 0.63 -1.15
CA PRO A 78 -8.01 1.64 -0.12
C PRO A 78 -8.01 3.05 -0.73
N HIS A 79 -8.92 3.91 -0.30
CA HIS A 79 -8.90 5.31 -0.72
C HIS A 79 -8.15 6.15 0.29
N LEU A 80 -7.32 7.06 -0.21
CA LEU A 80 -6.74 8.13 0.61
C LEU A 80 -7.84 8.99 1.22
N LEU A 81 -7.78 9.17 2.53
CA LEU A 81 -8.67 10.06 3.25
C LEU A 81 -7.93 11.32 3.69
N ASN A 82 -6.73 11.16 4.27
CA ASN A 82 -5.89 12.24 4.75
C ASN A 82 -4.45 11.74 4.99
N PHE A 83 -3.52 12.65 5.25
CA PHE A 83 -2.12 12.33 5.56
C PHE A 83 -1.48 13.44 6.41
N ASP A 84 -0.37 13.13 7.06
CA ASP A 84 0.43 14.09 7.81
C ASP A 84 1.92 13.86 7.50
N ASP A 85 2.54 14.82 6.81
CA ASP A 85 3.94 14.75 6.37
C ASP A 85 4.92 14.82 7.55
N GLU A 86 4.58 15.51 8.63
CA GLU A 86 5.44 15.63 9.82
C GLU A 86 5.48 14.31 10.59
N LEU A 87 4.33 13.66 10.71
CA LEU A 87 4.18 12.40 11.43
C LEU A 87 4.48 11.17 10.55
N LEU A 88 4.62 11.36 9.23
CA LEU A 88 4.71 10.29 8.24
C LEU A 88 3.56 9.30 8.41
N VAL A 89 2.33 9.80 8.36
CA VAL A 89 1.11 9.00 8.52
C VAL A 89 0.20 9.17 7.31
N ILE A 90 -0.38 8.07 6.85
CA ILE A 90 -1.45 8.05 5.84
C ILE A 90 -2.70 7.46 6.48
N GLU A 91 -3.85 8.10 6.28
CA GLU A 91 -5.17 7.57 6.61
C GLU A 91 -5.91 7.14 5.34
N MET A 92 -6.50 5.95 5.39
CA MET A 92 -7.18 5.34 4.26
C MET A 92 -8.41 4.53 4.68
N THR A 93 -9.30 4.24 3.74
CA THR A 93 -10.45 3.34 3.99
C THR A 93 -10.00 1.90 4.19
N ILE A 94 -10.70 1.14 5.03
CA ILE A 94 -10.54 -0.32 5.11
C ILE A 94 -11.34 -0.99 3.98
N VAL A 95 -10.74 -1.96 3.30
CA VAL A 95 -11.40 -2.77 2.25
C VAL A 95 -11.41 -4.25 2.63
N ARG A 96 -12.32 -5.03 2.05
CA ARG A 96 -12.41 -6.49 2.22
C ARG A 96 -12.01 -7.19 0.92
N PRO A 97 -11.57 -8.46 0.97
CA PRO A 97 -11.31 -9.24 -0.22
C PRO A 97 -12.49 -9.22 -1.21
N PRO A 98 -12.23 -9.23 -2.52
CA PRO A 98 -10.91 -9.13 -3.15
C PRO A 98 -10.28 -7.74 -3.01
N PHE A 99 -8.99 -7.67 -2.65
CA PHE A 99 -8.29 -6.40 -2.41
C PHE A 99 -6.92 -6.32 -3.06
N LEU A 100 -6.47 -5.08 -3.28
CA LEU A 100 -5.10 -4.71 -3.60
C LEU A 100 -4.63 -3.68 -2.54
N LEU A 101 -3.57 -4.02 -1.81
CA LEU A 101 -3.06 -3.24 -0.68
C LEU A 101 -1.57 -2.90 -0.85
N ASP A 102 -1.10 -2.03 0.04
CA ASP A 102 0.31 -1.71 0.29
C ASP A 102 1.06 -1.21 -0.95
N PHE A 103 1.05 0.11 -1.14
CA PHE A 103 1.73 0.78 -2.25
C PHE A 103 3.12 1.31 -1.85
N GLY A 104 3.67 0.88 -0.70
CA GLY A 104 4.97 1.36 -0.17
C GLY A 104 6.16 1.19 -1.11
N LYS A 105 6.09 0.22 -2.02
CA LYS A 105 7.14 -0.03 -3.02
C LYS A 105 6.77 0.44 -4.43
N ALA A 106 5.60 1.04 -4.62
CA ALA A 106 5.17 1.50 -5.93
C ALA A 106 6.00 2.70 -6.42
N TYR A 107 6.10 2.84 -7.74
CA TYR A 107 6.66 4.01 -8.42
C TYR A 107 5.55 4.68 -9.22
N VAL A 108 5.61 6.01 -9.32
CA VAL A 108 4.61 6.81 -10.06
C VAL A 108 5.29 7.49 -11.23
N ASP A 109 4.62 7.50 -12.39
CA ASP A 109 5.02 8.08 -13.69
C ASP A 109 6.24 7.48 -14.36
N ARG A 110 7.11 6.80 -13.62
CA ARG A 110 8.27 6.11 -14.16
C ARG A 110 8.41 4.73 -13.53
N PRO A 111 8.86 3.73 -14.31
CA PRO A 111 9.21 2.44 -13.75
C PRO A 111 10.38 2.57 -12.77
N PRO A 112 10.60 1.57 -11.90
CA PRO A 112 11.81 1.50 -11.09
C PRO A 112 13.08 1.53 -11.95
N PRO A 113 14.17 2.14 -11.46
CA PRO A 113 15.40 2.30 -12.25
C PRO A 113 16.06 0.97 -12.64
N TYR A 114 15.76 -0.12 -11.92
CA TYR A 114 16.29 -1.45 -12.22
C TYR A 114 15.48 -2.21 -13.29
N TRP A 115 14.39 -1.65 -13.82
CA TRP A 115 13.62 -2.28 -14.89
C TRP A 115 14.29 -2.23 -16.27
N ASP A 116 15.34 -1.43 -16.43
CA ASP A 116 16.15 -1.43 -17.66
C ASP A 116 16.96 -2.73 -17.80
N ASP A 117 17.15 -3.48 -16.70
CA ASP A 117 17.74 -4.80 -16.73
C ASP A 117 16.66 -5.86 -16.99
N SER A 118 16.62 -6.37 -18.22
CA SER A 118 15.64 -7.38 -18.65
C SER A 118 15.75 -8.68 -17.85
N GLN A 119 16.93 -9.03 -17.33
CA GLN A 119 17.11 -10.25 -16.54
C GLN A 119 16.52 -10.09 -15.14
N LEU A 120 16.72 -8.92 -14.50
CA LEU A 120 16.08 -8.62 -13.21
C LEU A 120 14.56 -8.64 -13.33
N VAL A 121 14.01 -8.04 -14.39
CA VAL A 121 12.56 -8.05 -14.63
C VAL A 121 12.03 -9.47 -14.87
N ALA A 122 12.73 -10.27 -15.66
CA ALA A 122 12.34 -11.66 -15.93
C ALA A 122 12.37 -12.52 -14.66
N ASN A 123 13.40 -12.39 -13.83
CA ASN A 123 13.53 -13.11 -12.57
C ASN A 123 12.41 -12.73 -11.60
N ALA A 124 12.14 -11.44 -11.41
CA ALA A 124 11.05 -10.99 -10.55
C ALA A 124 9.69 -11.51 -11.02
N ARG A 125 9.41 -11.49 -12.33
CA ARG A 125 8.17 -12.06 -12.89
C ARG A 125 8.06 -13.56 -12.68
N ALA A 126 9.16 -14.31 -12.76
CA ALA A 126 9.17 -15.74 -12.50
C ALA A 126 8.87 -16.04 -11.02
N GLU A 127 9.49 -15.30 -10.09
CA GLU A 127 9.20 -15.40 -8.66
C GLU A 127 7.73 -15.08 -8.34
N TRP A 128 7.18 -14.02 -8.94
CA TRP A 128 5.77 -13.68 -8.76
C TRP A 128 4.84 -14.74 -9.36
N ALA A 129 5.18 -15.29 -10.52
CA ALA A 129 4.41 -16.37 -11.12
C ALA A 129 4.39 -17.62 -10.22
N GLU A 130 5.51 -17.95 -9.57
CA GLU A 130 5.58 -19.04 -8.59
C GLU A 130 4.70 -18.76 -7.37
N LEU A 131 4.74 -17.54 -6.82
CA LEU A 131 3.94 -17.15 -5.64
C LEU A 131 2.42 -17.22 -5.88
N PHE A 132 1.96 -16.95 -7.10
CA PHE A 132 0.54 -16.90 -7.43
C PHE A 132 0.02 -18.13 -8.20
N GLY A 133 0.92 -18.98 -8.70
CA GLY A 133 0.57 -20.21 -9.43
C GLY A 133 -0.43 -19.96 -10.56
N GLU A 134 -1.55 -20.68 -10.53
CA GLU A 134 -2.62 -20.57 -11.54
C GLU A 134 -3.27 -19.19 -11.61
N ARG A 135 -3.16 -18.36 -10.55
CA ARG A 135 -3.69 -16.99 -10.53
C ARG A 135 -2.73 -15.97 -11.13
N TRP A 136 -1.52 -16.37 -11.51
CA TRP A 136 -0.54 -15.45 -12.10
C TRP A 136 -1.09 -14.64 -13.29
N PRO A 137 -1.84 -15.22 -14.26
CA PRO A 137 -2.39 -14.44 -15.36
C PRO A 137 -3.32 -13.30 -14.89
N ASP A 138 -4.13 -13.54 -13.86
CA ASP A 138 -5.02 -12.51 -13.28
C ASP A 138 -4.20 -11.40 -12.62
N VAL A 139 -3.15 -11.76 -11.87
CA VAL A 139 -2.25 -10.80 -11.22
C VAL A 139 -1.49 -9.99 -12.27
N ALA A 140 -0.95 -10.62 -13.30
CA ALA A 140 -0.24 -9.94 -14.37
C ALA A 140 -1.14 -8.92 -15.09
N ALA A 141 -2.42 -9.27 -15.34
CA ALA A 141 -3.39 -8.34 -15.89
C ALA A 141 -3.69 -7.16 -14.95
N LEU A 142 -3.86 -7.42 -13.65
CA LEU A 142 -4.01 -6.37 -12.63
C LEU A 142 -2.81 -5.42 -12.59
N LEU A 143 -1.58 -5.95 -12.63
CA LEU A 143 -0.36 -5.15 -12.64
C LEU A 143 -0.22 -4.32 -13.93
N GLY A 144 -0.58 -4.89 -15.09
CA GLY A 144 -0.63 -4.16 -16.36
C GLY A 144 -1.60 -2.98 -16.29
N ALA A 145 -2.80 -3.21 -15.76
CA ALA A 145 -3.80 -2.15 -15.62
C ALA A 145 -3.40 -1.08 -14.60
N LEU A 146 -2.66 -1.43 -13.53
CA LEU A 146 -2.05 -0.43 -12.64
C LEU A 146 -1.03 0.41 -13.39
N GLN A 147 -0.19 -0.23 -14.19
CA GLN A 147 0.84 0.46 -14.97
C GLN A 147 0.22 1.47 -15.95
N GLU A 148 -0.93 1.16 -16.55
CA GLU A 148 -1.68 2.09 -17.41
C GLU A 148 -2.15 3.35 -16.67
N THR A 149 -2.29 3.31 -15.34
CA THR A 149 -2.57 4.49 -14.51
C THR A 149 -1.32 5.32 -14.19
N GLY A 150 -0.14 4.86 -14.63
CA GLY A 150 1.16 5.39 -14.25
C GLY A 150 1.64 4.91 -12.87
N VAL A 151 1.00 3.91 -12.28
CA VAL A 151 1.44 3.30 -11.00
C VAL A 151 2.13 1.96 -11.30
N TYR A 152 3.44 1.92 -11.08
CA TYR A 152 4.28 0.74 -11.27
C TYR A 152 4.39 -0.01 -9.94
N TYR A 153 3.59 -1.06 -9.79
CA TYR A 153 3.53 -1.86 -8.57
C TYR A 153 4.53 -3.02 -8.60
N VAL A 154 5.42 -3.11 -7.61
CA VAL A 154 6.58 -4.04 -7.63
C VAL A 154 6.66 -4.97 -6.42
N ASP A 155 5.58 -5.06 -5.63
CA ASP A 155 5.50 -5.94 -4.47
C ASP A 155 4.30 -6.89 -4.51
N PRO A 156 3.99 -7.54 -5.66
CA PRO A 156 2.86 -8.46 -5.74
C PRO A 156 3.16 -9.68 -4.87
N ARG A 157 2.45 -9.77 -3.75
CA ARG A 157 2.54 -10.87 -2.79
C ARG A 157 1.12 -11.25 -2.35
N PRO A 158 0.86 -12.52 -1.97
CA PRO A 158 -0.48 -12.94 -1.53
C PRO A 158 -1.07 -12.13 -0.37
N GLY A 159 -0.23 -11.54 0.49
CA GLY A 159 -0.68 -10.64 1.56
C GLY A 159 -1.20 -9.29 1.06
N ASN A 160 -0.79 -8.86 -0.14
CA ASN A 160 -1.16 -7.57 -0.72
C ASN A 160 -2.22 -7.70 -1.84
N ILE A 161 -2.34 -8.88 -2.46
CA ILE A 161 -3.32 -9.17 -3.50
C ILE A 161 -4.09 -10.41 -3.09
N HIS A 162 -5.36 -10.23 -2.74
CA HIS A 162 -6.23 -11.32 -2.30
C HIS A 162 -7.49 -11.38 -3.16
N PHE A 163 -7.88 -12.59 -3.58
CA PHE A 163 -8.99 -12.80 -4.52
C PHE A 163 -10.35 -13.10 -3.86
N GLY A 164 -10.36 -13.41 -2.57
CA GLY A 164 -11.58 -13.76 -1.82
C GLY A 164 -11.45 -15.12 -1.16
#